data_AF-A0A8T6WVK0-F1
#
_entry.id   AF-A0A8T6WVK0-F1
#
_cell.length_a   1.000
_cell.length_b   1.000
_cell.length_c   1.000
_cell.angle_alpha   90.00
_cell.angle_beta   90.00
_cell.angle_gamma   90.00
#
_symmetry.space_group_name_H-M   'P 1'
#
loop_
_entity.id
_entity.type
_entity.pdbx_description
1 polymer ?
#
loop_
_entity_poly.entity_id
_entity_poly.type
_entity_poly.pdbx_seq_one_letter_code
_entity_poly.pdbx_strand_id
1 'polypeptide(L)'
;IAVLAKEHNIPFYVAAPKSTFDMESTSAEVTIEERSPEEVTHIDAYRTAPEGVNVLNPAFDITPLKYVTAVICEDGVLSQKDFV
;
A
#
# COMPACT_ATOMS: atom_id res chain seq x y z
N ILE A 1 2.15 1.19 -8.02
CA ILE A 1 3.23 2.21 -8.24
C ILE A 1 4.63 1.58 -8.22
N ALA A 2 5.01 0.89 -7.14
CA ALA A 2 6.38 0.40 -6.94
C ALA A 2 6.92 -0.49 -8.09
N VAL A 3 6.07 -1.33 -8.69
CA VAL A 3 6.42 -2.14 -9.87
C VAL A 3 6.86 -1.27 -11.06
N LEU A 4 6.14 -0.19 -11.36
CA LEU A 4 6.48 0.72 -12.46
C LEU A 4 7.78 1.47 -12.16
N ALA A 5 7.98 1.92 -10.91
CA ALA A 5 9.23 2.56 -10.51
C ALA A 5 10.43 1.63 -10.74
N LYS A 6 10.28 0.35 -10.36
CA LYS A 6 11.31 -0.67 -10.61
C LYS A 6 11.58 -0.86 -12.10
N GLU A 7 10.54 -0.96 -12.93
CA GLU A 7 10.66 -1.15 -14.39
C GLU A 7 11.36 0.03 -15.07
N HIS A 8 11.11 1.25 -14.59
CA HIS A 8 11.72 2.47 -15.10
C HIS A 8 13.05 2.85 -14.43
N ASN A 9 13.60 1.98 -13.56
CA ASN A 9 14.84 2.24 -12.82
C ASN A 9 14.80 3.52 -11.96
N ILE A 10 13.64 3.85 -11.41
CA ILE A 10 13.43 4.99 -10.51
C ILE A 10 13.43 4.47 -9.07
N PRO A 11 14.18 5.09 -8.14
CA PRO A 11 14.17 4.68 -6.74
C PRO A 11 12.79 4.94 -6.11
N PHE A 12 12.29 3.97 -5.35
CA PHE A 12 11.00 4.04 -4.65
C PHE A 12 11.22 4.00 -3.15
N TYR A 13 10.80 5.06 -2.45
CA TYR A 13 10.98 5.22 -1.01
C TYR A 13 9.65 5.15 -0.29
N VAL A 14 9.65 4.58 0.91
CA VAL A 14 8.53 4.65 1.87
C VAL A 14 8.98 5.52 3.03
N ALA A 15 8.16 6.47 3.45
CA ALA A 15 8.42 7.28 4.64
C ALA A 15 7.37 6.95 5.69
N ALA A 16 7.80 6.46 6.85
CA ALA A 16 6.90 6.10 7.95
C ALA A 16 7.64 6.23 9.29
N PRO A 17 6.96 6.68 10.36
CA PRO A 17 7.53 6.67 11.71
C PRO A 17 7.67 5.23 12.22
N LYS A 18 8.59 5.00 13.17
CA LYS A 18 8.82 3.67 13.76
C LYS A 18 7.57 3.06 14.38
N SER A 19 6.65 3.89 14.87
CA SER A 19 5.35 3.43 15.40
C SER A 19 4.46 2.70 14.38
N THR A 20 4.74 2.84 13.09
CA THR A 20 4.02 2.14 12.00
C THR A 20 4.62 0.76 11.71
N PHE A 21 5.78 0.44 12.29
CA PHE A 21 6.51 -0.79 11.98
C PHE A 21 5.97 -1.90 12.86
N ASP A 22 5.49 -2.95 12.22
CA ASP A 22 5.21 -4.22 12.86
C ASP A 22 6.35 -5.19 12.52
N MET A 23 7.12 -5.57 13.55
CA MET A 23 8.26 -6.47 13.42
C MET A 23 7.93 -7.91 13.82
N GLU A 24 6.69 -8.17 14.27
CA GLU A 24 6.25 -9.47 14.76
C GLU A 24 5.50 -10.27 13.70
N SER A 25 4.75 -9.58 12.83
CA SER A 25 3.93 -10.21 11.79
C SER A 25 4.53 -10.16 10.39
N THR A 26 4.13 -11.13 9.57
CA THR A 26 4.44 -11.14 8.13
C THR A 26 3.31 -10.52 7.32
N SER A 27 3.61 -10.06 6.10
CA SER A 27 2.58 -9.47 5.23
C SER A 27 1.45 -10.43 4.86
N ALA A 28 1.66 -11.75 4.97
CA ALA A 28 0.63 -12.76 4.71
C ALA A 28 -0.42 -12.85 5.83
N GLU A 29 -0.11 -12.34 7.02
CA GLU A 29 -1.02 -12.31 8.18
C GLU A 29 -1.91 -11.05 8.18
N VAL A 30 -1.54 -10.03 7.40
CA VAL A 30 -2.28 -8.77 7.32
C VAL A 30 -3.57 -8.98 6.52
N THR A 31 -4.72 -8.83 7.18
CA THR A 31 -6.01 -8.78 6.51
C THR A 31 -6.23 -7.39 5.93
N ILE A 32 -6.45 -7.30 4.62
CA ILE A 32 -6.74 -6.04 3.94
C ILE A 32 -8.20 -5.67 4.17
N GLU A 33 -8.43 -4.43 4.60
CA GLU A 33 -9.77 -3.87 4.77
C GLU A 33 -10.50 -3.77 3.42
N GLU A 34 -11.71 -4.31 3.34
CA GLU A 34 -12.63 -4.10 2.22
C GLU A 34 -13.61 -2.99 2.59
N ARG A 35 -13.63 -1.93 1.79
CA ARG A 35 -14.45 -0.74 2.02
C ARG A 35 -15.77 -0.79 1.25
N SER A 36 -16.67 0.14 1.57
CA SER A 36 -17.99 0.20 0.95
C SER A 36 -17.88 0.27 -0.58
N PRO A 37 -18.65 -0.54 -1.33
CA PRO A 37 -18.80 -0.41 -2.79
C PRO A 37 -19.24 0.99 -3.25
N GLU A 38 -19.88 1.76 -2.38
CA GLU A 38 -20.33 3.13 -2.70
C GLU A 38 -19.17 4.06 -3.00
N GLU A 39 -18.00 3.88 -2.37
CA GLU A 39 -16.81 4.73 -2.60
C GLU A 39 -16.23 4.58 -4.01
N VAL A 40 -16.52 3.46 -4.70
CA VAL A 40 -16.14 3.24 -6.10
C VAL A 40 -17.26 3.65 -7.06
N THR A 41 -18.52 3.44 -6.66
CA THR A 41 -19.68 3.65 -7.53
C THR A 41 -20.25 5.06 -7.47
N HIS A 42 -19.84 5.86 -6.48
CA HIS A 42 -20.29 7.23 -6.26
C HIS A 42 -19.12 8.18 -6.00
N ILE A 43 -19.31 9.44 -6.35
CA ILE A 43 -18.51 10.57 -5.90
C ILE A 43 -19.48 11.55 -5.24
N ASP A 44 -19.27 11.84 -3.96
CA ASP A 44 -20.26 12.49 -3.10
C ASP A 44 -21.63 11.79 -3.21
N ALA A 45 -22.69 12.53 -3.55
CA ALA A 45 -24.04 11.99 -3.71
C ALA A 45 -24.33 11.47 -5.14
N TYR A 46 -23.37 11.54 -6.07
CA TYR A 46 -23.60 11.24 -7.48
C TYR A 46 -23.06 9.88 -7.88
N ARG A 47 -23.92 9.03 -8.43
CA ARG A 47 -23.54 7.72 -9.00
C ARG A 47 -22.79 7.89 -10.32
N THR A 48 -21.62 7.26 -10.43
CA THR A 48 -20.74 7.28 -11.62
C THR A 48 -20.65 5.93 -12.32
N ALA A 49 -21.06 4.85 -11.64
CA ALA A 49 -21.07 3.49 -12.17
C ALA A 49 -22.49 2.95 -12.40
N PRO A 50 -22.71 2.00 -13.34
CA PRO A 50 -24.01 1.40 -13.58
C PRO A 50 -24.68 0.83 -12.32
N GLU A 51 -26.01 0.84 -12.31
CA GLU A 51 -26.79 0.24 -11.21
C GLU A 51 -26.59 -1.29 -11.17
N GLY A 52 -26.44 -1.84 -9.95
CA GLY A 52 -26.30 -3.28 -9.72
C GLY A 52 -24.93 -3.88 -10.07
N VAL A 53 -23.92 -3.08 -10.46
CA VAL A 53 -22.58 -3.60 -10.75
C VAL A 53 -21.88 -4.10 -9.48
N ASN A 54 -21.19 -5.25 -9.58
CA ASN A 54 -20.36 -5.77 -8.50
C ASN A 54 -19.05 -4.96 -8.38
N VAL A 55 -18.56 -4.80 -7.16
CA VAL A 55 -17.36 -3.99 -6.84
C VAL A 55 -16.41 -4.81 -5.98
N LEU A 56 -15.12 -4.61 -6.21
CA LEU A 56 -14.02 -4.99 -5.32
C LEU A 56 -13.36 -3.68 -4.85
N ASN A 57 -13.26 -3.44 -3.54
CA ASN A 57 -12.75 -2.18 -3.00
C ASN A 57 -11.81 -2.38 -1.80
N PRO A 58 -10.65 -3.04 -2.00
CA PRO A 58 -9.62 -3.13 -0.98
C PRO A 58 -9.02 -1.75 -0.71
N ALA A 59 -8.96 -1.36 0.56
CA ALA A 59 -8.43 -0.07 0.99
C ALA A 59 -6.91 0.07 0.77
N PHE A 60 -6.20 -1.05 0.77
CA PHE A 60 -4.74 -1.09 0.72
C PHE A 60 -4.24 -2.21 -0.20
N ASP A 61 -2.98 -2.09 -0.61
CA ASP A 61 -2.21 -3.17 -1.22
C ASP A 61 -0.93 -3.44 -0.42
N ILE A 62 -0.28 -4.57 -0.72
CA ILE A 62 1.03 -4.89 -0.17
C ILE A 62 2.07 -4.60 -1.23
N THR A 63 3.04 -3.74 -0.91
CA THR A 63 4.25 -3.56 -1.71
C THR A 63 5.40 -4.38 -1.13
N PRO A 64 5.82 -5.48 -1.79
CA PRO A 64 6.96 -6.27 -1.32
C PRO A 64 8.24 -5.45 -1.19
N LEU A 65 9.02 -5.69 -0.13
CA LEU A 65 10.27 -4.98 0.16
C LEU A 65 11.25 -4.97 -1.02
N LYS A 66 11.25 -6.01 -1.88
CA LYS A 66 12.09 -6.08 -3.08
C LYS A 66 11.91 -4.90 -4.07
N TYR A 67 10.76 -4.21 -4.01
CA TYR A 67 10.49 -3.02 -4.82
C TYR A 67 10.79 -1.70 -4.09
N VAL A 68 11.08 -1.74 -2.79
CA VAL A 68 11.41 -0.57 -1.97
C VAL A 68 12.92 -0.39 -1.94
N THR A 69 13.38 0.80 -2.33
CA THR A 69 14.80 1.18 -2.30
C THR A 69 15.28 1.42 -0.86
N ALA A 70 14.50 2.17 -0.07
CA ALA A 70 14.74 2.35 1.36
C ALA A 70 13.47 2.84 2.08
N VAL A 71 13.42 2.62 3.39
CA VAL A 71 12.41 3.15 4.30
C VAL A 71 13.02 4.30 5.11
N ILE A 72 12.36 5.45 5.17
CA ILE A 72 12.82 6.65 5.87
C ILE A 72 11.99 6.80 7.14
N CYS A 73 12.67 6.83 8.29
CA CYS A 73 12.07 7.03 9.61
C CYS A 73 12.92 8.00 10.47
N GLU A 74 12.51 8.22 11.71
CA GLU A 74 13.21 9.08 12.67
C GLU A 74 14.61 8.59 13.04
N ASP A 75 14.89 7.28 12.89
CA ASP A 75 16.20 6.67 13.14
C ASP A 75 17.15 6.79 11.91
N GLY A 76 16.64 7.28 10.77
CA GLY A 76 17.40 7.49 9.54
C GLY A 76 16.82 6.78 8.31
N VAL A 77 17.71 6.35 7.41
CA VAL A 77 17.34 5.69 6.14
C VAL A 77 17.73 4.22 6.21
N LEU A 78 16.74 3.33 6.23
CA LEU A 78 16.88 1.89 6.34
C LEU A 78 16.79 1.22 4.97
N SER A 79 17.70 0.31 4.68
CA SER A 79 17.72 -0.51 3.48
C SER A 79 17.00 -1.85 3.71
N GLN A 80 16.81 -2.63 2.64
CA GLN A 80 16.25 -4.00 2.77
C GLN A 80 17.01 -4.88 3.77
N LYS A 81 18.33 -4.70 3.90
CA LYS A 81 19.18 -5.52 4.78
C LYS A 81 18.90 -5.28 6.27
N ASP A 82 18.27 -4.16 6.60
CA ASP A 82 17.96 -3.78 7.98
C ASP A 82 16.67 -4.45 8.48
N PHE A 83 15.95 -5.17 7.60
CA PHE A 83 14.71 -5.92 7.90
C PHE A 83 14.88 -7.44 7.73
N VAL A 84 16.11 -7.93 7.59
CA VAL A 84 16.46 -9.35 7.41
C VAL A 84 17.22 -9.87 8.63
#